data_AF-A0A1V5FJ89-F1
#
_entry.id   AF-A0A1V5FJ89-F1
#
_cell.length_a   1.000
_cell.length_b   1.000
_cell.length_c   1.000
_cell.angle_alpha   90.00
_cell.angle_beta   90.00
_cell.angle_gamma   90.00
#
_symmetry.space_group_name_H-M   'P 1'
#
loop_
_entity.id
_entity.type
_entity.pdbx_description
1 polymer ?
#
loop_
_entity_poly.entity_id
_entity_poly.type
_entity_poly.pdbx_seq_one_letter_code
_entity_poly.pdbx_strand_id
1 'polypeptide(L)'
;MNRRRFVQLSLLLSLPSLAALPSLSPAATTTAATRSVYRLSVRGRRGSRAAKSHCNNKLFASAEAADRNRAHRGDHARIVSFQMSEEDFSTLFSHSEVADLRRLKRSSAGLWRDYR
;
A
#
# COMPACT_ATOMS: atom_id res chain seq x y z
N MET A 1 44.24 -23.24 20.04
CA MET A 1 42.97 -22.56 19.67
C MET A 1 42.00 -22.65 20.85
N ASN A 2 41.86 -21.57 21.62
CA ASN A 2 41.10 -21.53 22.87
C ASN A 2 39.63 -21.12 22.61
N ARG A 3 38.68 -22.03 22.86
CA ARG A 3 37.24 -21.75 22.81
C ARG A 3 36.63 -21.88 24.21
N ARG A 4 36.82 -20.78 24.94
CA ARG A 4 35.88 -20.07 25.82
C ARG A 4 34.77 -20.89 26.51
N ARG A 5 34.96 -21.00 27.82
CA ARG A 5 33.98 -21.35 28.86
C ARG A 5 32.75 -20.45 28.77
N PHE A 6 31.55 -21.02 28.84
CA PHE A 6 30.31 -20.28 29.12
C PHE A 6 29.69 -20.89 30.38
N VAL A 7 29.67 -20.09 31.44
CA VAL A 7 29.12 -20.41 32.76
C VAL A 7 27.62 -20.17 32.75
N GLN A 8 26.87 -21.14 33.29
CA GLN A 8 25.44 -21.05 33.59
C GLN A 8 25.16 -19.99 34.66
N LEU A 9 24.05 -19.26 34.55
CA LEU A 9 23.40 -18.65 35.70
C LEU A 9 21.90 -18.47 35.44
N SER A 10 21.13 -19.37 36.02
CA SER A 10 19.69 -19.32 36.26
C SER A 10 19.38 -18.43 37.47
N LEU A 11 18.33 -17.60 37.43
CA LEU A 11 17.45 -17.39 38.59
C LEU A 11 16.13 -16.70 38.20
N LEU A 12 15.17 -16.90 39.09
CA LEU A 12 13.71 -16.89 38.98
C LEU A 12 13.04 -15.60 39.47
N LEU A 13 11.75 -15.49 39.15
CA LEU A 13 10.63 -14.88 39.90
C LEU A 13 10.57 -13.34 40.09
N SER A 14 9.45 -12.74 39.68
CA SER A 14 8.56 -11.95 40.57
C SER A 14 7.26 -11.51 39.85
N LEU A 15 6.19 -11.37 40.62
CA LEU A 15 4.74 -11.32 40.32
C LEU A 15 4.21 -9.90 39.95
N PRO A 16 2.91 -9.75 39.56
CA PRO A 16 2.40 -8.67 38.73
C PRO A 16 2.05 -7.41 39.54
N SER A 17 2.26 -6.23 38.94
CA SER A 17 1.81 -4.96 39.50
C SER A 17 0.58 -4.46 38.74
N LEU A 18 -0.58 -4.54 39.41
CA LEU A 18 -1.83 -3.90 39.02
C LEU A 18 -1.68 -2.38 39.21
N ALA A 19 -1.43 -1.67 38.12
CA ALA A 19 -1.62 -0.22 38.07
C ALA A 19 -2.87 0.09 37.25
N ALA A 20 -3.93 0.44 37.97
CA ALA A 20 -5.10 1.10 37.41
C ALA A 20 -4.66 2.40 36.72
N LEU A 21 -4.95 2.51 35.42
CA LEU A 21 -4.84 3.76 34.67
C LEU A 21 -6.24 4.17 34.21
N PRO A 22 -6.52 5.49 34.23
CA PRO A 22 -7.84 6.06 33.97
C PRO A 22 -8.34 5.69 32.57
N SER A 23 -9.64 5.44 32.48
CA SER A 23 -10.36 5.28 31.22
C SER A 23 -10.21 6.55 30.38
N LEU A 24 -9.20 6.57 29.51
CA LEU A 24 -9.15 7.53 28.41
C LEU A 24 -10.41 7.30 27.58
N SER A 25 -11.30 8.28 27.68
CA SER A 25 -12.36 8.51 26.70
C SER A 25 -11.74 8.32 25.30
N PRO A 26 -12.27 7.45 24.44
CA PRO A 26 -11.81 7.37 23.07
C PRO A 26 -12.17 8.72 22.45
N ALA A 27 -11.19 9.61 22.34
CA ALA A 27 -11.24 10.70 21.39
C ALA A 27 -11.65 10.04 20.08
N ALA A 28 -12.83 10.39 19.58
CA ALA A 28 -13.31 9.90 18.31
C ALA A 28 -12.29 10.34 17.26
N THR A 29 -11.33 9.47 16.97
CA THR A 29 -10.43 9.61 15.85
C THR A 29 -11.35 9.50 14.65
N THR A 30 -11.73 10.65 14.10
CA THR A 30 -12.39 10.73 12.80
C THR A 30 -11.46 10.04 11.83
N THR A 31 -11.69 8.74 11.63
CA THR A 31 -10.84 7.90 10.81
C THR A 31 -11.05 8.44 9.41
N ALA A 32 -10.04 9.12 8.88
CA ALA A 32 -10.12 9.72 7.56
C ALA A 32 -10.65 8.64 6.60
N ALA A 33 -11.74 8.95 5.90
CA ALA A 33 -12.39 8.00 5.02
C ALA A 33 -11.35 7.50 4.01
N THR A 34 -11.17 6.19 3.94
CA THR A 34 -10.24 5.55 3.01
C THR A 34 -11.02 4.74 1.99
N ARG A 35 -10.56 4.81 0.74
CA ARG A 35 -11.08 4.06 -0.40
C ARG A 35 -10.05 3.07 -0.90
N SER A 36 -10.55 1.92 -1.33
CA SER A 36 -9.74 0.93 -2.02
C SER A 36 -9.51 1.35 -3.46
N VAL A 37 -8.24 1.37 -3.85
CA VAL A 37 -7.76 1.64 -5.21
C VAL A 37 -7.00 0.43 -5.71
N TYR A 38 -7.08 0.21 -7.02
CA TYR A 38 -6.53 -0.97 -7.65
C TYR A 38 -5.40 -0.60 -8.61
N ARG A 39 -4.40 -1.48 -8.70
CA ARG A 39 -3.27 -1.36 -9.62
C ARG A 39 -2.96 -2.73 -10.22
N LEU A 40 -2.51 -2.73 -11.46
CA LEU A 40 -1.96 -3.93 -12.09
C LEU A 40 -0.50 -4.12 -11.66
N SER A 41 -0.13 -5.34 -11.31
CA SER A 41 1.22 -5.71 -10.87
C SER A 41 1.73 -6.88 -11.68
N VAL A 42 2.86 -6.67 -12.36
CA VAL A 42 3.56 -7.70 -13.13
C VAL A 42 4.80 -8.11 -12.36
N ARG A 43 4.86 -9.38 -11.92
CA ARG A 43 6.01 -9.90 -11.16
C ARG A 43 7.11 -10.44 -12.07
N GLY A 44 8.35 -10.25 -11.63
CA GLY A 44 9.52 -10.95 -12.16
C GLY A 44 10.06 -10.41 -13.50
N ARG A 45 10.99 -11.18 -14.08
CA ARG A 45 11.69 -10.81 -15.32
C ARG A 45 10.89 -11.06 -16.60
N ARG A 46 9.84 -11.90 -16.54
CA ARG A 46 9.06 -12.36 -17.71
C ARG A 46 8.07 -11.35 -18.27
N GLY A 47 7.70 -10.33 -17.50
CA GLY A 47 6.85 -9.25 -18.00
C GLY A 47 7.58 -8.33 -18.97
N SER A 48 6.95 -8.03 -20.11
CA SER A 48 7.48 -7.08 -21.09
C SER A 48 7.69 -5.70 -20.46
N ARG A 49 8.66 -4.94 -20.97
CA ARG A 49 8.94 -3.58 -20.49
C ARG A 49 7.72 -2.66 -20.68
N ALA A 50 6.98 -2.85 -21.76
CA ALA A 50 5.74 -2.13 -22.03
C ALA A 50 4.65 -2.44 -20.99
N ALA A 51 4.40 -3.72 -20.68
CA ALA A 51 3.41 -4.11 -19.68
C ALA A 51 3.76 -3.59 -18.28
N LYS A 52 5.03 -3.70 -17.88
CA LYS A 52 5.52 -3.12 -16.62
C LYS A 52 5.33 -1.61 -16.56
N SER A 53 5.63 -0.92 -17.66
CA SER A 53 5.45 0.52 -17.77
C SER A 53 3.98 0.92 -17.69
N HIS A 54 3.09 0.19 -18.36
CA HIS A 54 1.64 0.40 -18.27
C HIS A 54 1.12 0.21 -16.84
N CYS A 55 1.48 -0.90 -16.21
CA CYS A 55 1.08 -1.26 -14.85
C CYS A 55 1.58 -0.28 -13.78
N ASN A 56 2.78 0.29 -13.95
CA ASN A 56 3.36 1.20 -12.98
C ASN A 56 2.80 2.63 -13.04
N ASN A 57 2.11 2.99 -14.12
CA ASN A 57 1.65 4.36 -14.33
C ASN A 57 0.14 4.51 -14.29
N LYS A 58 -0.61 3.41 -14.09
CA LYS A 58 -2.07 3.44 -14.03
C LYS A 58 -2.60 2.98 -12.69
N LEU A 59 -3.55 3.74 -12.16
CA LEU A 59 -4.41 3.36 -11.04
C LEU A 59 -5.85 3.25 -11.52
N PHE A 60 -6.63 2.45 -10.81
CA PHE A 60 -8.00 2.11 -11.17
C PHE A 60 -8.92 2.25 -9.96
N ALA A 61 -10.09 2.85 -10.17
CA ALA A 61 -11.11 3.02 -9.14
C ALA A 61 -11.76 1.69 -8.72
N SER A 62 -11.76 0.69 -9.61
CA SER A 62 -12.35 -0.63 -9.38
C SER A 62 -11.48 -1.76 -9.95
N ALA A 63 -11.68 -2.98 -9.43
CA ALA A 63 -11.01 -4.17 -9.95
C ALA A 63 -11.42 -4.46 -11.40
N GLU A 64 -12.68 -4.22 -11.76
CA GLU A 64 -13.21 -4.40 -13.12
C GLU A 64 -12.58 -3.42 -14.12
N ALA A 65 -12.39 -2.15 -13.71
CA ALA A 65 -11.68 -1.17 -14.52
C ALA A 65 -10.24 -1.60 -14.78
N ALA A 66 -9.56 -2.17 -13.77
CA ALA A 66 -8.22 -2.72 -13.91
C ALA A 66 -8.18 -3.91 -14.88
N ASP A 67 -9.16 -4.82 -14.81
CA ASP A 67 -9.22 -6.00 -15.66
C ASP A 67 -9.48 -5.65 -17.13
N ARG A 68 -10.40 -4.70 -17.39
CA ARG A 68 -10.66 -4.17 -18.75
C ARG A 68 -9.46 -3.44 -19.35
N ASN A 69 -8.58 -2.89 -18.52
CA ASN A 69 -7.43 -2.08 -18.94
C ASN A 69 -6.10 -2.85 -18.88
N ARG A 70 -6.10 -4.16 -19.07
CA ARG A 70 -4.86 -4.95 -19.21
C ARG A 70 -3.99 -4.45 -20.37
N ALA A 71 -2.66 -4.62 -20.26
CA ALA A 71 -1.72 -4.02 -21.20
C ALA A 71 -1.84 -4.58 -22.63
N HIS A 72 -2.20 -5.85 -22.76
CA HIS A 72 -2.50 -6.53 -24.02
C HIS A 72 -3.38 -7.76 -23.75
N ARG A 73 -3.96 -8.33 -24.81
CA ARG A 73 -4.68 -9.61 -24.72
C ARG A 73 -3.73 -10.69 -24.20
N GLY A 74 -4.15 -11.43 -23.18
CA GLY A 74 -3.32 -12.46 -22.52
C GLY A 74 -2.33 -11.93 -21.47
N ASP A 75 -2.40 -10.66 -21.08
CA ASP A 75 -1.62 -10.17 -19.94
C ASP A 75 -2.13 -10.79 -18.63
N HIS A 76 -1.24 -11.45 -17.90
CA HIS A 76 -1.51 -12.10 -16.61
C HIS A 76 -1.09 -11.25 -15.40
N ALA A 77 -1.02 -9.93 -15.57
CA ALA A 77 -0.83 -9.00 -14.46
C ALA A 77 -1.84 -9.27 -13.33
N ARG A 78 -1.36 -9.23 -12.08
CA ARG A 78 -2.21 -9.37 -10.90
C ARG A 78 -2.87 -8.04 -10.59
N ILE A 79 -4.14 -8.08 -10.21
CA ILE A 79 -4.81 -6.90 -9.66
C ILE A 79 -4.47 -6.85 -8.17
N VAL A 80 -3.93 -5.72 -7.71
CA VAL A 80 -3.54 -5.48 -6.33
C VAL A 80 -4.32 -4.27 -5.83
N SER A 81 -4.94 -4.40 -4.66
CA SER A 81 -5.63 -3.30 -3.99
C SER A 81 -4.78 -2.68 -2.90
N PHE A 82 -4.92 -1.38 -2.69
CA PHE A 82 -4.38 -0.66 -1.54
C PHE A 82 -5.35 0.45 -1.13
N GLN A 83 -5.20 0.97 0.10
CA GLN A 83 -6.06 2.02 0.62
C GLN A 83 -5.47 3.40 0.33
N MET A 84 -6.33 4.36 0.03
CA MET A 84 -6.02 5.75 -0.28
C MET A 84 -7.05 6.66 0.42
N SER A 85 -6.70 7.91 0.73
CA SER A 85 -7.68 8.87 1.26
C SER A 85 -8.81 9.12 0.25
N GLU A 86 -10.02 9.41 0.75
CA GLU A 86 -11.17 9.77 -0.10
C GLU A 86 -10.91 11.02 -0.93
N GLU A 87 -10.13 11.98 -0.41
CA GLU A 87 -9.76 13.22 -1.12
C GLU A 87 -8.87 12.93 -2.32
N ASP A 88 -7.83 12.10 -2.15
CA ASP A 88 -6.95 11.70 -3.23
C ASP A 88 -7.72 10.85 -4.25
N PHE A 89 -8.58 9.95 -3.78
CA PHE A 89 -9.44 9.15 -4.64
C PHE A 89 -10.34 10.04 -5.51
N SER A 90 -11.05 10.97 -4.89
CA SER A 90 -11.96 11.89 -5.58
C SER A 90 -11.22 12.76 -6.58
N THR A 91 -10.02 13.23 -6.22
CA THR A 91 -9.17 14.03 -7.11
C THR A 91 -8.74 13.22 -8.33
N LEU A 92 -8.26 11.99 -8.12
CA LEU A 92 -7.74 11.12 -9.17
C LEU A 92 -8.82 10.59 -10.12
N PHE A 93 -9.99 10.28 -9.59
CA PHE A 93 -11.06 9.60 -10.31
C PHE A 93 -12.30 10.48 -10.56
N SER A 94 -12.18 11.80 -10.35
CA SER A 94 -13.23 12.81 -10.59
C SER A 94 -13.90 12.73 -11.97
N HIS A 95 -13.14 12.32 -12.99
CA HIS A 95 -13.58 12.34 -14.40
C HIS A 95 -13.41 11.00 -15.12
N SER A 96 -12.82 9.99 -14.48
CA SER A 96 -12.43 8.74 -15.13
C SER A 96 -12.21 7.66 -14.08
N GLU A 97 -12.55 6.40 -14.40
CA GLU A 97 -12.22 5.23 -13.56
C GLU A 97 -10.74 4.84 -13.63
N VAL A 98 -9.99 5.44 -14.56
CA VAL A 98 -8.56 5.18 -14.80
C VAL A 98 -7.77 6.47 -14.63
N ALA A 99 -6.82 6.46 -13.70
CA ALA A 99 -5.91 7.57 -13.45
C ALA A 99 -4.51 7.24 -14.00
N ASP A 100 -3.98 8.10 -14.88
CA ASP A 100 -2.60 8.01 -15.38
C ASP A 100 -1.68 8.92 -14.56
N LEU A 101 -0.83 8.31 -13.74
CA LEU A 101 0.11 8.99 -12.83
C LEU A 101 1.11 9.88 -13.57
N ARG A 102 1.35 9.64 -14.87
CA ARG A 102 2.23 10.51 -15.68
C ARG A 102 1.62 11.89 -15.90
N ARG A 103 0.30 11.97 -16.02
CA ARG A 103 -0.42 13.24 -16.20
C ARG A 103 -0.41 14.04 -14.90
N LEU A 104 -0.59 13.36 -13.77
CA LEU A 104 -0.56 13.95 -12.43
C LEU A 104 0.80 14.53 -12.04
N LYS A 105 1.89 13.83 -12.41
CA LYS A 105 3.26 14.33 -12.18
C LYS A 105 3.55 15.65 -12.91
N ARG A 106 2.81 15.93 -13.99
CA ARG A 106 2.96 17.16 -14.78
C ARG A 106 2.13 18.31 -14.21
N SER A 107 1.01 18.01 -13.54
CA SER A 107 0.10 19.01 -12.97
C SER A 107 0.38 19.34 -11.50
N SER A 108 1.06 18.48 -10.75
CA SER A 108 1.32 18.66 -9.31
C SER A 108 2.81 18.44 -9.00
N ALA A 109 3.50 19.54 -8.66
CA ALA A 109 4.94 19.58 -8.48
C ALA A 109 5.46 18.93 -7.17
N GLY A 110 4.87 17.81 -6.70
CA GLY A 110 5.45 17.09 -5.56
C GLY A 110 4.60 16.08 -4.80
N LEU A 111 3.27 16.10 -4.92
CA LEU A 111 2.41 15.43 -3.93
C LEU A 111 2.35 13.89 -3.98
N TRP A 112 2.77 13.24 -5.07
CA TRP A 112 2.40 11.84 -5.35
C TRP A 112 3.58 10.85 -5.38
N ARG A 113 4.70 11.16 -4.73
CA ARG A 113 5.88 10.28 -4.74
C ARG A 113 5.71 9.01 -3.92
N ASP A 114 4.78 8.99 -2.97
CA ASP A 114 4.70 7.95 -1.94
C ASP A 114 3.91 6.69 -2.34
N TYR A 115 3.17 6.74 -3.45
CA TYR A 115 2.31 5.63 -3.91
C TYR A 115 2.98 4.65 -4.88
N ARG A 116 4.31 4.57 -4.88
CA ARG A 116 5.09 3.88 -5.94
C ARG A 116 5.40 2.42 -5.65
#